data_AF-A0A246RVH5-F1
#
_entry.id   AF-A0A246RVH5-F1
#
_cell.length_a   1.000
_cell.length_b   1.000
_cell.length_c   1.000
_cell.angle_alpha   90.00
_cell.angle_beta   90.00
_cell.angle_gamma   90.00
#
_symmetry.space_group_name_H-M   'P 1'
#
loop_
_entity.id
_entity.type
_entity.pdbx_description
1 polymer ?
#
loop_
_entity_poly.entity_id
_entity_poly.type
_entity_poly.pdbx_seq_one_letter_code
_entity_poly.pdbx_strand_id
1 'polypeptide(L)'
;MDPQPRPFAPSDPSNAQVLPSAYGFPPAFEVPSSAQLAPVASGEQAVPAAGGPLPRDAAGSAAARMAGAAGHAVGVAGYQTLRGAKAAGTRIGRFFIGVGYFFRGAKLFVTTPGLWTFVLLPLALTGLALLGLQEAAGMLVERLTGWLLGFAAGWPEVVRWIIEKVMWAAISLFFHGAMTALTVPLTMLFGAAFFPALTRDVIRRTGGTNQRAPSWYRSAAVCLRQTVIVTLVLHVGWLIVLPLLWIPGVNLVAAFGGGLLFNGFLIGSLVLAVPLHHHGVRGVGEQMRFAWRNLGFTLGFGMTSICVLILPVLSLRMLTLLPISPVFAVPGVALYLLTAPSTLVGAVLLHQRIESAGNFGAAGDIDSAGSLRPTQPSALPPANSAIQA
;
A
#
# COMPACT_ATOMS: atom_id res chain seq x y z
N MET A 1 44.38 19.04 -21.62
CA MET A 1 44.96 18.26 -20.51
C MET A 1 44.03 18.41 -19.34
N ASP A 2 43.17 17.42 -19.10
CA ASP A 2 42.24 17.44 -17.97
C ASP A 2 42.98 17.17 -16.66
N PRO A 3 42.64 17.88 -15.56
CA PRO A 3 43.31 17.71 -14.28
C PRO A 3 42.94 16.35 -13.67
N GLN A 4 43.97 15.58 -13.27
CA GLN A 4 43.80 14.32 -12.56
C GLN A 4 43.02 14.49 -11.24
N PRO A 5 42.10 13.57 -10.91
CA PRO A 5 41.42 13.57 -9.63
C PRO A 5 42.38 13.20 -8.50
N ARG A 6 42.34 13.98 -7.41
CA ARG A 6 43.15 13.74 -6.21
C ARG A 6 42.74 12.42 -5.52
N PRO A 7 43.69 11.66 -4.96
CA PRO A 7 43.38 10.46 -4.19
C PRO A 7 42.69 10.81 -2.87
N PHE A 8 41.68 10.02 -2.50
CA PHE A 8 40.98 10.13 -1.22
C PHE A 8 41.93 9.81 -0.05
N ALA A 9 41.84 10.64 1.00
CA ALA A 9 42.56 10.40 2.25
C ALA A 9 42.05 9.12 2.94
N PRO A 10 42.93 8.32 3.57
CA PRO A 10 42.51 7.15 4.33
C PRO A 10 41.63 7.56 5.51
N SER A 11 40.48 6.91 5.64
CA SER A 11 39.53 7.11 6.73
C SER A 11 40.13 6.62 8.06
N ASP A 12 40.17 7.53 9.03
CA ASP A 12 40.62 7.30 10.40
C ASP A 12 39.68 6.31 11.14
N PRO A 13 40.16 5.12 11.56
CA PRO A 13 39.33 4.10 12.22
C PRO A 13 38.89 4.49 13.64
N SER A 14 39.39 5.60 14.19
CA SER A 14 39.05 6.05 15.55
C SER A 14 37.71 6.81 15.64
N ASN A 15 37.11 7.17 14.50
CA ASN A 15 35.84 7.91 14.44
C ASN A 15 34.63 7.02 14.09
N ALA A 16 34.62 5.78 14.61
CA ALA A 16 33.42 4.95 14.62
C ALA A 16 32.37 5.56 15.56
N GLN A 17 31.69 6.61 15.07
CA GLN A 17 30.47 7.12 15.69
C GLN A 17 29.49 5.96 15.83
N VAL A 18 29.23 5.58 17.07
CA VAL A 18 28.11 4.75 17.47
C VAL A 18 26.84 5.48 17.01
N LEU A 19 26.35 5.10 15.83
CA LEU A 19 25.07 5.57 15.32
C LEU A 19 23.98 5.15 16.30
N PRO A 20 23.13 6.06 16.80
CA PRO A 20 21.95 5.68 17.56
C PRO A 20 21.05 4.81 16.68
N SER A 21 20.68 3.65 17.19
CA SER A 21 19.74 2.70 16.62
C SER A 21 18.33 3.31 16.56
N ALA A 22 18.10 4.18 15.57
CA ALA A 22 16.83 4.89 15.36
C ALA A 22 15.65 3.99 14.88
N TYR A 23 15.84 2.68 14.84
CA TYR A 23 14.77 1.69 14.69
C TYR A 23 14.90 0.64 15.79
N GLY A 24 14.73 1.06 17.04
CA GLY A 24 14.41 0.16 18.13
C GLY A 24 13.08 -0.52 17.81
N PHE A 25 13.13 -1.83 17.52
CA PHE A 25 11.96 -2.67 17.67
C PHE A 25 11.47 -2.49 19.12
N PRO A 26 10.15 -2.33 19.37
CA PRO A 26 9.66 -2.55 20.72
C PRO A 26 10.11 -3.97 21.11
N PRO A 27 10.68 -4.18 22.31
CA PRO A 27 10.94 -5.53 22.79
C PRO A 27 9.65 -6.33 22.62
N ALA A 28 9.78 -7.59 22.20
CA ALA A 28 8.67 -8.52 22.12
C ALA A 28 7.79 -8.29 23.36
N PHE A 29 6.49 -8.09 23.13
CA PHE A 29 5.52 -7.90 24.19
C PHE A 29 5.67 -9.08 25.14
N GLU A 30 6.42 -8.92 26.23
CA GLU A 30 6.40 -9.84 27.35
C GLU A 30 4.99 -9.69 27.89
N VAL A 31 4.14 -10.63 27.49
CA VAL A 31 2.84 -10.83 28.11
C VAL A 31 3.14 -10.92 29.61
N PRO A 32 2.61 -10.01 30.45
CA PRO A 32 2.85 -10.07 31.87
C PRO A 32 2.51 -11.48 32.35
N SER A 33 3.50 -12.17 32.93
CA SER A 33 3.33 -13.48 33.58
C SER A 33 2.40 -13.43 34.81
N SER A 34 1.63 -12.36 34.97
CA SER A 34 0.55 -12.19 35.92
C SER A 34 -0.83 -12.64 35.37
N ALA A 35 -0.90 -13.14 34.13
CA ALA A 35 -2.04 -13.92 33.64
C ALA A 35 -1.85 -15.44 33.84
N GLN A 36 -1.05 -15.86 34.82
CA GLN A 36 -1.30 -17.15 35.45
C GLN A 36 -2.67 -17.05 36.10
N LEU A 37 -3.69 -17.51 35.39
CA LEU A 37 -4.97 -17.92 35.96
C LEU A 37 -4.63 -18.74 37.20
N ALA A 38 -4.87 -18.16 38.37
CA ALA A 38 -4.86 -18.91 39.62
C ALA A 38 -5.69 -20.17 39.36
N PRO A 39 -5.18 -21.37 39.66
CA PRO A 39 -5.98 -22.57 39.54
C PRO A 39 -7.24 -22.31 40.35
N VAL A 40 -8.39 -22.33 39.68
CA VAL A 40 -9.68 -22.36 40.34
C VAL A 40 -9.61 -23.58 41.24
N ALA A 41 -9.43 -23.34 42.54
CA ALA A 41 -9.45 -24.39 43.54
C ALA A 41 -10.75 -25.14 43.32
N SER A 42 -10.62 -26.40 42.92
CA SER A 42 -11.71 -27.37 42.87
C SER A 42 -12.24 -27.49 44.28
N GLY A 43 -13.18 -26.62 44.63
CA GLY A 43 -13.85 -26.64 45.92
C GLY A 43 -14.62 -27.94 46.02
N GLU A 44 -14.23 -28.75 47.00
CA GLU A 44 -15.03 -29.85 47.54
C GLU A 44 -16.50 -29.42 47.62
N GLN A 45 -17.35 -30.16 46.92
CA GLN A 45 -18.79 -30.11 47.09
C GLN A 45 -19.11 -30.54 48.53
N ALA A 46 -19.18 -29.55 49.41
CA ALA A 46 -19.83 -29.70 50.70
C ALA A 46 -21.33 -29.93 50.46
N VAL A 47 -21.76 -31.17 50.68
CA VAL A 47 -23.16 -31.58 50.73
C VAL A 47 -23.90 -30.69 51.74
N PRO A 48 -25.00 -30.01 51.37
CA PRO A 48 -25.73 -29.17 52.30
C PRO A 48 -26.53 -30.05 53.27
N ALA A 49 -26.10 -30.07 54.53
CA ALA A 49 -26.91 -30.57 55.63
C ALA A 49 -28.16 -29.70 55.77
N ALA A 50 -29.32 -30.34 55.68
CA ALA A 50 -30.62 -29.73 55.86
C ALA A 50 -30.81 -29.26 57.31
N GLY A 51 -31.31 -28.03 57.48
CA GLY A 51 -31.93 -27.59 58.74
C GLY A 51 -31.20 -26.47 59.48
N GLY A 52 -31.29 -25.24 58.96
CA GLY A 52 -30.95 -24.03 59.70
C GLY A 52 -31.66 -22.80 59.12
N PRO A 53 -32.24 -21.91 59.95
CA PRO A 53 -32.88 -20.69 59.46
C PRO A 53 -31.83 -19.78 58.80
N LEU A 54 -32.03 -19.51 57.50
CA LEU A 54 -31.14 -18.66 56.71
C LEU A 54 -31.15 -17.21 57.26
N PRO A 55 -29.98 -16.63 57.59
CA PRO A 55 -29.88 -15.22 57.96
C PRO A 55 -30.17 -14.36 56.73
N ARG A 56 -31.19 -13.50 56.84
CA ARG A 56 -31.74 -12.63 55.78
C ARG A 56 -30.71 -11.63 55.20
N ASP A 57 -29.58 -11.46 55.86
CA ASP A 57 -28.55 -10.46 55.54
C ASP A 57 -27.57 -10.93 54.44
N ALA A 58 -27.43 -12.23 54.20
CA ALA A 58 -26.52 -12.75 53.18
C ALA A 58 -27.01 -12.48 51.74
N ALA A 59 -28.34 -12.48 51.53
CA ALA A 59 -28.98 -12.25 50.24
C ALA A 59 -28.75 -10.82 49.71
N GLY A 60 -28.71 -9.83 50.60
CA GLY A 60 -28.42 -8.43 50.24
C GLY A 60 -27.00 -8.23 49.73
N SER A 61 -26.02 -8.92 50.32
CA SER A 61 -24.61 -8.82 49.92
C SER A 61 -24.30 -9.47 48.56
N ALA A 62 -25.06 -10.49 48.18
CA ALA A 62 -24.94 -11.17 46.89
C ALA A 62 -25.57 -10.34 45.76
N ALA A 63 -26.75 -9.77 46.03
CA ALA A 63 -27.43 -8.87 45.10
C ALA A 63 -26.63 -7.59 44.82
N ALA A 64 -26.01 -6.99 45.85
CA ALA A 64 -25.15 -5.81 45.69
C ALA A 64 -23.87 -6.10 44.88
N ARG A 65 -23.27 -7.29 45.06
CA ARG A 65 -22.10 -7.73 44.27
C ARG A 65 -22.45 -8.02 42.82
N MET A 66 -23.61 -8.63 42.54
CA MET A 66 -24.10 -8.82 41.17
C MET A 66 -24.45 -7.50 40.48
N ALA A 67 -25.05 -6.54 41.19
CA ALA A 67 -25.35 -5.21 40.66
C ALA A 67 -24.07 -4.41 40.33
N GLY A 68 -23.03 -4.50 41.18
CA GLY A 68 -21.72 -3.88 40.91
C GLY A 68 -20.99 -4.51 39.72
N ALA A 69 -21.05 -5.83 39.57
CA ALA A 69 -20.46 -6.55 38.44
C ALA A 69 -21.17 -6.23 37.10
N ALA A 70 -22.50 -6.12 37.12
CA ALA A 70 -23.29 -5.72 35.95
C ALA A 70 -23.00 -4.27 35.52
N GLY A 71 -22.89 -3.34 36.47
CA GLY A 71 -22.50 -1.94 36.19
C GLY A 71 -21.09 -1.82 35.60
N HIS A 72 -20.15 -2.63 36.08
CA HIS A 72 -18.78 -2.66 35.55
C HIS A 72 -18.71 -3.27 34.14
N ALA A 73 -19.49 -4.32 33.85
CA ALA A 73 -19.56 -4.92 32.52
C ALA A 73 -20.19 -3.98 31.47
N VAL A 74 -21.24 -3.25 31.85
CA VAL A 74 -21.89 -2.24 30.98
C VAL A 74 -20.97 -1.05 30.74
N GLY A 75 -20.22 -0.60 31.77
CA GLY A 75 -19.20 0.43 31.64
C GLY A 75 -18.09 0.02 30.66
N VAL A 76 -17.54 -1.18 30.80
CA VAL A 76 -16.47 -1.68 29.91
C VAL A 76 -16.97 -1.83 28.45
N ALA A 77 -18.20 -2.31 28.24
CA ALA A 77 -18.80 -2.38 26.90
C ALA A 77 -19.05 -0.98 26.30
N GLY A 78 -19.48 -0.02 27.11
CA GLY A 78 -19.64 1.39 26.71
C GLY A 78 -18.30 2.04 26.32
N TYR A 79 -17.23 1.81 27.08
CA TYR A 79 -15.90 2.31 26.76
C TYR A 79 -15.33 1.66 25.48
N GLN A 80 -15.56 0.38 25.24
CA GLN A 80 -15.11 -0.31 24.03
C GLN A 80 -15.85 0.19 22.78
N THR A 81 -17.16 0.44 22.87
CA THR A 81 -17.96 0.99 21.76
C THR A 81 -17.57 2.43 21.43
N LEU A 82 -17.36 3.29 22.45
CA LEU A 82 -16.84 4.66 22.26
C LEU A 82 -15.43 4.68 21.64
N ARG A 83 -14.54 3.79 22.09
CA ARG A 83 -13.18 3.67 21.53
C ARG A 83 -13.23 3.15 20.10
N GLY A 84 -14.12 2.21 19.80
CA GLY A 84 -14.40 1.71 18.46
C GLY A 84 -14.94 2.80 17.53
N ALA A 85 -15.88 3.61 17.98
CA ALA A 85 -16.43 4.73 17.23
C ALA A 85 -15.39 5.84 16.96
N LYS A 86 -14.57 6.19 17.96
CA LYS A 86 -13.46 7.16 17.80
C LYS A 86 -12.36 6.61 16.87
N ALA A 87 -12.06 5.31 16.95
CA ALA A 87 -11.16 4.63 16.03
C ALA A 87 -11.71 4.55 14.59
N ALA A 88 -13.03 4.37 14.43
CA ALA A 88 -13.68 4.37 13.12
C ALA A 88 -13.70 5.78 12.49
N GLY A 89 -14.06 6.81 13.27
CA GLY A 89 -14.02 8.21 12.81
C GLY A 89 -12.62 8.65 12.38
N THR A 90 -11.58 8.22 13.11
CA THR A 90 -10.20 8.46 12.70
C THR A 90 -9.81 7.68 11.43
N ARG A 91 -10.32 6.47 11.19
CA ARG A 91 -10.07 5.73 9.93
C ARG A 91 -10.70 6.41 8.71
N ILE A 92 -11.95 6.87 8.84
CA ILE A 92 -12.65 7.59 7.76
C ILE A 92 -11.93 8.90 7.43
N GLY A 93 -11.51 9.66 8.45
CA GLY A 93 -10.69 10.86 8.24
C GLY A 93 -9.39 10.55 7.50
N ARG A 94 -8.68 9.49 7.88
CA ARG A 94 -7.45 9.05 7.20
C ARG A 94 -7.69 8.64 5.75
N PHE A 95 -8.83 8.02 5.45
CA PHE A 95 -9.24 7.70 4.08
C PHE A 95 -9.35 8.96 3.22
N PHE A 96 -10.13 9.95 3.63
CA PHE A 96 -10.29 11.19 2.87
C PHE A 96 -9.01 12.01 2.78
N ILE A 97 -8.14 11.95 3.79
CA ILE A 97 -6.81 12.53 3.69
C ILE A 97 -6.00 11.84 2.57
N GLY A 98 -6.04 10.51 2.48
CA GLY A 98 -5.43 9.76 1.38
C GLY A 98 -5.94 10.20 0.00
N VAL A 99 -7.26 10.35 -0.15
CA VAL A 99 -7.91 10.91 -1.35
C VAL A 99 -7.37 12.32 -1.66
N GLY A 100 -7.28 13.19 -0.65
CA GLY A 100 -6.77 14.55 -0.79
C GLY A 100 -5.32 14.61 -1.27
N TYR A 101 -4.46 13.70 -0.80
CA TYR A 101 -3.06 13.62 -1.25
C TYR A 101 -2.92 13.19 -2.71
N PHE A 102 -3.84 12.35 -3.23
CA PHE A 102 -3.89 12.05 -4.65
C PHE A 102 -4.11 13.33 -5.48
N PHE A 103 -5.15 14.12 -5.15
CA PHE A 103 -5.44 15.36 -5.88
C PHE A 103 -4.35 16.43 -5.69
N ARG A 104 -3.72 16.48 -4.51
CA ARG A 104 -2.58 17.38 -4.28
C ARG A 104 -1.37 16.99 -5.14
N GLY A 105 -1.13 15.69 -5.28
CA GLY A 105 -0.14 15.16 -6.21
C GLY A 105 -0.45 15.53 -7.66
N ALA A 106 -1.72 15.42 -8.06
CA ALA A 106 -2.17 15.83 -9.38
C ALA A 106 -1.97 17.31 -9.67
N LYS A 107 -2.37 18.16 -8.72
CA LYS A 107 -2.14 19.60 -8.82
C LYS A 107 -0.65 19.91 -9.01
N LEU A 108 0.21 19.33 -8.17
CA LEU A 108 1.65 19.55 -8.25
C LEU A 108 2.25 19.07 -9.58
N PHE A 109 1.79 17.94 -10.11
CA PHE A 109 2.22 17.43 -11.40
C PHE A 109 1.81 18.35 -12.56
N VAL A 110 0.56 18.80 -12.60
CA VAL A 110 0.05 19.70 -13.66
C VAL A 110 0.79 21.04 -13.63
N THR A 111 1.10 21.57 -12.44
CA THR A 111 1.79 22.86 -12.32
C THR A 111 3.31 22.77 -12.57
N THR A 112 3.87 21.57 -12.73
CA THR A 112 5.33 21.37 -12.85
C THR A 112 5.69 20.71 -14.18
N PRO A 113 5.86 21.48 -15.27
CA PRO A 113 6.10 20.93 -16.61
C PRO A 113 7.39 20.11 -16.70
N GLY A 114 8.39 20.39 -15.86
CA GLY A 114 9.63 19.61 -15.80
C GLY A 114 9.43 18.13 -15.42
N LEU A 115 8.29 17.76 -14.83
CA LEU A 115 7.96 16.36 -14.52
C LEU A 115 7.39 15.61 -15.72
N TRP A 116 6.92 16.31 -16.75
CA TRP A 116 6.20 15.69 -17.88
C TRP A 116 7.11 14.83 -18.74
N THR A 117 8.38 15.20 -18.89
CA THR A 117 9.36 14.44 -19.67
C THR A 117 9.54 13.02 -19.12
N PHE A 118 9.56 12.85 -17.79
CA PHE A 118 9.67 11.55 -17.14
C PHE A 118 8.45 10.64 -17.33
N VAL A 119 7.31 11.19 -17.74
CA VAL A 119 6.04 10.47 -17.93
C VAL A 119 5.79 10.21 -19.41
N LEU A 120 6.02 11.22 -20.24
CA LEU A 120 5.87 11.13 -21.69
C LEU A 120 6.85 10.12 -22.29
N LEU A 121 8.07 10.03 -21.76
CA LEU A 121 9.09 9.12 -22.28
C LEU A 121 8.72 7.63 -22.11
N PRO A 122 8.42 7.09 -20.91
CA PRO A 122 7.97 5.71 -20.77
C PRO A 122 6.64 5.45 -21.49
N LEU A 123 5.75 6.44 -21.56
CA LEU A 123 4.51 6.28 -22.33
C LEU A 123 4.78 6.12 -23.82
N ALA A 124 5.62 6.98 -24.40
CA ALA A 124 6.01 6.90 -25.80
C ALA A 124 6.70 5.58 -26.11
N LEU A 125 7.61 5.12 -25.24
CA LEU A 125 8.27 3.82 -25.38
C LEU A 125 7.28 2.66 -25.32
N THR A 126 6.32 2.70 -24.41
CA THR A 126 5.26 1.69 -24.32
C THR A 126 4.39 1.70 -25.59
N GLY A 127 3.98 2.88 -26.04
CA GLY A 127 3.17 3.04 -27.25
C GLY A 127 3.88 2.50 -28.49
N LEU A 128 5.15 2.85 -28.67
CA LEU A 128 5.98 2.34 -29.76
C LEU A 128 6.15 0.81 -29.69
N ALA A 129 6.39 0.27 -28.49
CA ALA A 129 6.54 -1.17 -28.30
C ALA A 129 5.24 -1.93 -28.60
N LEU A 130 4.08 -1.40 -28.16
CA LEU A 130 2.77 -1.99 -28.45
C LEU A 130 2.41 -1.87 -29.93
N LEU A 131 2.72 -0.75 -30.58
CA LEU A 131 2.51 -0.59 -32.01
C LEU A 131 3.35 -1.59 -32.80
N GLY A 132 4.64 -1.71 -32.48
CA GLY A 132 5.52 -2.68 -33.12
C GLY A 132 5.06 -4.12 -32.91
N LEU A 133 4.57 -4.45 -31.71
CA LEU A 133 4.06 -5.79 -31.40
C LEU A 133 2.71 -6.06 -32.09
N GLN A 134 1.87 -5.05 -32.29
CA GLN A 134 0.63 -5.16 -33.06
C GLN A 134 0.88 -5.42 -34.54
N GLU A 135 1.80 -4.68 -35.17
CA GLU A 135 2.23 -4.93 -36.55
C GLU A 135 2.83 -6.32 -36.72
N ALA A 136 3.71 -6.73 -35.79
CA ALA A 136 4.29 -8.06 -35.79
C ALA A 136 3.23 -9.17 -35.62
N ALA A 137 2.23 -8.95 -34.77
CA ALA A 137 1.11 -9.88 -34.60
C ALA A 137 0.26 -9.99 -35.87
N GLY A 138 0.00 -8.88 -36.57
CA GLY A 138 -0.72 -8.87 -37.85
C GLY A 138 -0.02 -9.74 -38.90
N MET A 139 1.28 -9.53 -39.10
CA MET A 139 2.09 -10.35 -40.02
C MET A 139 2.10 -11.84 -39.62
N LEU A 140 2.13 -12.12 -38.32
CA LEU A 140 2.11 -13.49 -37.81
C LEU A 140 0.74 -14.16 -38.01
N VAL A 141 -0.36 -13.42 -37.82
CA VAL A 141 -1.73 -13.90 -38.09
C VAL A 141 -1.89 -14.26 -39.57
N GLU A 142 -1.45 -13.39 -40.48
CA GLU A 142 -1.50 -13.66 -41.93
C GLU A 142 -0.69 -14.90 -42.31
N ARG A 143 0.52 -15.02 -41.76
CA ARG A 143 1.39 -16.17 -42.03
C ARG A 143 0.82 -17.48 -41.49
N LEU A 144 0.28 -17.46 -40.27
CA LEU A 144 -0.32 -18.63 -39.63
C LEU A 144 -1.62 -19.05 -40.34
N THR A 145 -2.50 -18.10 -40.63
CA THR A 145 -3.74 -18.39 -41.36
C THR A 145 -3.42 -18.95 -42.74
N GLY A 146 -2.52 -18.34 -43.51
CA GLY A 146 -2.09 -18.87 -44.81
C GLY A 146 -1.52 -20.28 -44.74
N TRP A 147 -0.70 -20.57 -43.72
CA TRP A 147 -0.14 -21.91 -43.50
C TRP A 147 -1.22 -22.94 -43.15
N LEU A 148 -2.15 -22.62 -42.22
CA LEU A 148 -3.26 -23.52 -41.87
C LEU A 148 -4.24 -23.71 -43.04
N LEU A 149 -4.51 -22.68 -43.83
CA LEU A 149 -5.40 -22.78 -45.00
C LEU A 149 -4.81 -23.66 -46.10
N GLY A 150 -3.49 -23.81 -46.19
CA GLY A 150 -2.85 -24.75 -47.11
C GLY A 150 -3.36 -26.18 -46.95
N PHE A 151 -3.79 -26.57 -45.74
CA PHE A 151 -4.41 -27.86 -45.47
C PHE A 151 -5.83 -28.00 -46.04
N ALA A 152 -6.57 -26.89 -46.15
CA ALA A 152 -7.95 -26.86 -46.62
C ALA A 152 -8.07 -26.61 -48.13
N ALA A 153 -6.97 -26.68 -48.89
CA ALA A 153 -6.95 -26.34 -50.31
C ALA A 153 -7.89 -27.21 -51.18
N GLY A 154 -8.20 -28.44 -50.76
CA GLY A 154 -9.10 -29.34 -51.48
C GLY A 154 -10.58 -29.27 -51.05
N TRP A 155 -10.94 -28.37 -50.13
CA TRP A 155 -12.28 -28.34 -49.55
C TRP A 155 -13.25 -27.51 -50.39
N PRO A 156 -14.58 -27.74 -50.29
CA PRO A 156 -15.57 -26.91 -50.96
C PRO A 156 -15.43 -25.42 -50.59
N GLU A 157 -15.58 -24.54 -51.58
CA GLU A 157 -15.29 -23.10 -51.46
C GLU A 157 -16.02 -22.43 -50.29
N VAL A 158 -17.28 -22.80 -50.06
CA VAL A 158 -18.09 -22.26 -48.95
C VAL A 158 -17.53 -22.67 -47.59
N VAL A 159 -17.11 -23.93 -47.45
CA VAL A 159 -16.55 -24.45 -46.18
C VAL A 159 -15.19 -23.81 -45.91
N ARG A 160 -14.36 -23.67 -46.95
CA ARG A 160 -13.06 -22.99 -46.90
C ARG A 160 -13.21 -21.54 -46.44
N TRP A 161 -14.15 -20.78 -47.03
CA TRP A 161 -14.41 -19.40 -46.67
C TRP A 161 -14.88 -19.25 -45.21
N ILE A 162 -15.79 -20.12 -44.74
CA ILE A 162 -16.26 -20.07 -43.34
C ILE A 162 -15.09 -20.33 -42.38
N ILE A 163 -14.29 -21.36 -42.63
CA ILE A 163 -13.16 -21.72 -41.76
C ILE A 163 -12.10 -20.63 -41.77
N GLU A 164 -11.81 -20.03 -42.93
CA GLU A 164 -10.91 -18.89 -43.04
C GLU A 164 -11.34 -17.76 -42.11
N LYS A 165 -12.62 -17.35 -42.17
CA LYS A 165 -13.13 -16.25 -41.34
C LYS A 165 -13.14 -16.59 -39.86
N VAL A 166 -13.56 -17.80 -39.49
CA VAL A 166 -13.56 -18.24 -38.09
C VAL A 166 -12.14 -18.32 -37.53
N MET A 167 -11.21 -18.88 -38.29
CA MET A 167 -9.82 -19.04 -37.85
C MET A 167 -9.08 -17.70 -37.79
N TRP A 168 -9.28 -16.83 -38.78
CA TRP A 168 -8.76 -15.47 -38.75
C TRP A 168 -9.30 -14.72 -37.53
N ALA A 169 -10.61 -14.80 -37.26
CA ALA A 169 -11.22 -14.17 -36.09
C ALA A 169 -10.68 -14.74 -34.77
N ALA A 170 -10.54 -16.06 -34.66
CA ALA A 170 -10.04 -16.73 -33.45
C ALA A 170 -8.57 -16.38 -33.17
N ILE A 171 -7.71 -16.44 -34.18
CA ILE A 171 -6.28 -16.10 -34.06
C ILE A 171 -6.12 -14.60 -33.76
N SER A 172 -6.86 -13.75 -34.48
CA SER A 172 -6.88 -12.30 -34.23
C SER A 172 -7.30 -12.01 -32.78
N LEU A 173 -8.39 -12.62 -32.30
CA LEU A 173 -8.86 -12.47 -30.93
C LEU A 173 -7.84 -12.95 -29.90
N PHE A 174 -7.15 -14.06 -30.18
CA PHE A 174 -6.09 -14.59 -29.31
C PHE A 174 -4.91 -13.61 -29.19
N PHE A 175 -4.36 -13.15 -30.32
CA PHE A 175 -3.26 -12.19 -30.32
C PHE A 175 -3.66 -10.87 -29.68
N HIS A 176 -4.88 -10.41 -29.94
CA HIS A 176 -5.44 -9.23 -29.31
C HIS A 176 -5.57 -9.36 -27.79
N GLY A 177 -6.03 -10.52 -27.30
CA GLY A 177 -6.05 -10.85 -25.88
C GLY A 177 -4.64 -10.85 -25.27
N ALA A 178 -3.67 -11.44 -25.96
CA ALA A 178 -2.27 -11.46 -25.53
C ALA A 178 -1.65 -10.05 -25.48
N MET A 179 -1.88 -9.22 -26.51
CA MET A 179 -1.46 -7.82 -26.54
C MET A 179 -2.02 -7.02 -25.37
N THR A 180 -3.31 -7.23 -25.07
CA THR A 180 -3.96 -6.62 -23.93
C THR A 180 -3.31 -7.05 -22.62
N ALA A 181 -3.05 -8.35 -22.46
CA ALA A 181 -2.39 -8.89 -21.28
C ALA A 181 -0.95 -8.36 -21.12
N LEU A 182 -0.25 -8.09 -22.23
CA LEU A 182 1.11 -7.56 -22.24
C LEU A 182 1.21 -6.05 -21.98
N THR A 183 0.13 -5.30 -22.15
CA THR A 183 0.11 -3.84 -21.97
C THR A 183 0.52 -3.44 -20.55
N VAL A 184 -0.07 -4.07 -19.54
CA VAL A 184 0.24 -3.79 -18.13
C VAL A 184 1.71 -4.09 -17.79
N PRO A 185 2.27 -5.29 -18.04
CA PRO A 185 3.66 -5.57 -17.74
C PRO A 185 4.64 -4.70 -18.55
N LEU A 186 4.35 -4.34 -19.80
CA LEU A 186 5.19 -3.40 -20.56
C LEU A 186 5.20 -2.00 -19.93
N THR A 187 4.02 -1.45 -19.64
CA THR A 187 3.92 -0.12 -19.01
C THR A 187 4.64 -0.10 -17.65
N MET A 188 4.56 -1.20 -16.90
CA MET A 188 5.27 -1.35 -15.64
C MET A 188 6.78 -1.51 -15.82
N LEU A 189 7.23 -2.24 -16.83
CA LEU A 189 8.66 -2.41 -17.13
C LEU A 189 9.31 -1.06 -17.46
N PHE A 190 8.71 -0.31 -18.38
CA PHE A 190 9.18 1.03 -18.72
C PHE A 190 8.99 1.99 -17.55
N GLY A 191 7.83 1.99 -16.90
CA GLY A 191 7.55 2.82 -15.72
C GLY A 191 8.59 2.62 -14.61
N ALA A 192 8.93 1.38 -14.27
CA ALA A 192 9.91 1.06 -13.24
C ALA A 192 11.32 1.64 -13.52
N ALA A 193 11.68 1.82 -14.79
CA ALA A 193 12.94 2.46 -15.16
C ALA A 193 12.96 3.96 -14.87
N PHE A 194 11.82 4.65 -15.02
CA PHE A 194 11.72 6.11 -14.90
C PHE A 194 11.16 6.59 -13.55
N PHE A 195 10.34 5.79 -12.87
CA PHE A 195 9.73 6.15 -11.59
C PHE A 195 10.75 6.55 -10.50
N PRO A 196 11.89 5.88 -10.31
CA PRO A 196 12.88 6.32 -9.33
C PRO A 196 13.48 7.71 -9.64
N ALA A 197 13.64 8.06 -10.92
CA ALA A 197 14.14 9.36 -11.32
C ALA A 197 13.10 10.46 -11.04
N LEU A 198 11.84 10.20 -11.38
CA LEU A 198 10.73 11.10 -11.08
C LEU A 198 10.57 11.30 -9.57
N THR A 199 10.61 10.24 -8.76
CA THR A 199 10.54 10.34 -7.29
C THR A 199 11.65 11.23 -6.73
N ARG A 200 12.89 11.07 -7.21
CA ARG A 200 14.02 11.90 -6.75
C ARG A 200 13.84 13.37 -7.07
N ASP A 201 13.33 13.69 -8.26
CA ASP A 201 13.06 15.08 -8.65
C ASP A 201 11.95 15.69 -7.79
N VAL A 202 10.87 14.94 -7.54
CA VAL A 202 9.79 15.35 -6.64
C VAL A 202 10.30 15.60 -5.23
N ILE A 203 11.07 14.65 -4.66
CA ILE A 203 11.66 14.79 -3.32
C ILE A 203 12.50 16.07 -3.25
N ARG A 204 13.39 16.27 -4.23
CA ARG A 204 14.26 17.46 -4.31
C ARG A 204 13.45 18.76 -4.34
N ARG A 205 12.36 18.81 -5.11
CA ARG A 205 11.49 20.00 -5.19
C ARG A 205 10.67 20.25 -3.93
N THR A 206 10.33 19.19 -3.19
CA THR A 206 9.63 19.30 -1.90
C THR A 206 10.55 19.61 -0.72
N GLY A 207 11.86 19.83 -0.96
CA GLY A 207 12.84 20.11 0.10
C GLY A 207 13.35 18.89 0.85
N GLY A 208 13.04 17.67 0.38
CA GLY A 208 13.56 16.44 0.97
C GLY A 208 15.03 16.19 0.59
N THR A 209 15.79 15.55 1.48
CA THR A 209 17.21 15.24 1.23
C THR A 209 17.35 13.86 0.59
N ASN A 210 18.15 13.76 -0.48
CA ASN A 210 18.41 12.51 -1.21
C ASN A 210 19.76 11.86 -0.82
N GLN A 211 20.33 12.21 0.33
CA GLN A 211 21.74 11.89 0.67
C GLN A 211 22.05 10.39 0.71
N ARG A 212 21.05 9.52 0.85
CA ARG A 212 21.21 8.04 0.86
C ARG A 212 20.49 7.33 -0.29
N ALA A 213 20.11 8.05 -1.35
CA ALA A 213 19.41 7.43 -2.46
C ALA A 213 20.31 6.39 -3.17
N PRO A 214 19.85 5.13 -3.37
CA PRO A 214 20.62 4.13 -4.08
C PRO A 214 20.86 4.51 -5.55
N SER A 215 21.68 3.76 -6.28
CA SER A 215 21.84 3.97 -7.72
C SER A 215 20.51 3.76 -8.47
N TRP A 216 20.32 4.46 -9.58
CA TRP A 216 19.05 4.49 -10.32
C TRP A 216 18.62 3.08 -10.81
N TYR A 217 19.56 2.30 -11.35
CA TYR A 217 19.32 0.94 -11.84
C TYR A 217 18.92 -0.01 -10.73
N ARG A 218 19.47 0.15 -9.51
CA ARG A 218 19.12 -0.67 -8.36
C ARG A 218 17.70 -0.36 -7.88
N SER A 219 17.33 0.93 -7.85
CA SER A 219 15.96 1.34 -7.56
C SER A 219 14.98 0.79 -8.60
N ALA A 220 15.34 0.84 -9.89
CA ALA A 220 14.52 0.31 -10.98
C ALA A 220 14.33 -1.21 -10.85
N ALA A 221 15.40 -1.96 -10.57
CA ALA A 221 15.33 -3.41 -10.36
C ALA A 221 14.43 -3.79 -9.17
N VAL A 222 14.49 -3.03 -8.08
CA VAL A 222 13.61 -3.27 -6.91
C VAL A 222 12.16 -2.94 -7.27
N CYS A 223 11.92 -1.81 -7.95
CA CYS A 223 10.59 -1.42 -8.42
C CYS A 223 10.01 -2.48 -9.36
N LEU A 224 10.81 -3.00 -10.29
CA LEU A 224 10.42 -4.06 -11.21
C LEU A 224 10.08 -5.35 -10.46
N ARG A 225 10.97 -5.82 -9.58
CA ARG A 225 10.72 -7.01 -8.74
C ARG A 225 9.43 -6.88 -7.96
N GLN A 226 9.22 -5.73 -7.34
CA GLN A 226 8.03 -5.48 -6.54
C GLN A 226 6.77 -5.44 -7.39
N THR A 227 6.84 -4.83 -8.57
CA THR A 227 5.73 -4.80 -9.51
C THR A 227 5.38 -6.19 -10.00
N VAL A 228 6.37 -7.04 -10.28
CA VAL A 228 6.16 -8.45 -10.64
C VAL A 228 5.48 -9.20 -9.49
N ILE A 229 5.96 -9.05 -8.25
CA ILE A 229 5.35 -9.70 -7.08
C ILE A 229 3.90 -9.24 -6.89
N VAL A 230 3.63 -7.93 -6.95
CA VAL A 230 2.27 -7.39 -6.81
C VAL A 230 1.37 -7.86 -7.94
N THR A 231 1.88 -7.92 -9.18
CA THR A 231 1.14 -8.43 -10.33
C THR A 231 0.82 -9.91 -10.16
N LEU A 232 1.75 -10.72 -9.66
CA LEU A 232 1.52 -12.13 -9.37
C LEU A 232 0.46 -12.30 -8.27
N VAL A 233 0.59 -11.56 -7.17
CA VAL A 233 -0.39 -11.55 -6.07
C VAL A 233 -1.78 -11.14 -6.57
N LEU A 234 -1.83 -10.16 -7.47
CA LEU A 234 -3.07 -9.71 -8.11
C LEU A 234 -3.71 -10.83 -8.94
N HIS A 235 -2.94 -11.51 -9.80
CA HIS A 235 -3.45 -12.60 -10.63
C HIS A 235 -3.90 -13.80 -9.79
N VAL A 236 -3.13 -14.17 -8.77
CA VAL A 236 -3.50 -15.24 -7.83
C VAL A 236 -4.76 -14.85 -7.03
N GLY A 237 -4.84 -13.60 -6.56
CA GLY A 237 -6.03 -13.08 -5.89
C GLY A 237 -7.27 -13.12 -6.80
N TRP A 238 -7.12 -12.74 -8.07
CA TRP A 238 -8.18 -12.87 -9.06
C TRP A 238 -8.59 -14.31 -9.31
N LEU A 239 -7.66 -15.27 -9.31
CA LEU A 239 -7.97 -16.69 -9.45
C LEU A 239 -8.89 -17.20 -8.33
N ILE A 240 -8.73 -16.66 -7.11
CA ILE A 240 -9.60 -16.96 -5.95
C ILE A 240 -10.95 -16.25 -6.07
N VAL A 241 -10.96 -15.02 -6.58
CA VAL A 241 -12.19 -14.22 -6.74
C VAL A 241 -13.05 -14.70 -7.92
N LEU A 242 -12.44 -15.23 -8.97
CA LEU A 242 -13.11 -15.69 -10.18
C LEU A 242 -14.24 -16.72 -9.95
N PRO A 243 -14.09 -17.78 -9.13
CA PRO A 243 -15.21 -18.67 -8.81
C PRO A 243 -16.34 -17.98 -8.03
N LEU A 244 -16.03 -16.97 -7.20
CA LEU A 244 -17.07 -16.18 -6.50
C LEU A 244 -17.92 -15.35 -7.46
N LEU A 245 -17.39 -14.96 -8.62
CA LEU A 245 -18.15 -14.23 -9.65
C LEU A 245 -19.24 -15.08 -10.30
N TRP A 246 -19.15 -16.41 -10.21
CA TRP A 246 -20.17 -17.32 -10.76
C TRP A 246 -21.41 -17.43 -9.87
N ILE A 247 -21.32 -16.98 -8.61
CA ILE A 247 -22.43 -17.04 -7.67
C ILE A 247 -23.28 -15.76 -7.83
N PRO A 248 -24.53 -15.85 -8.33
CA PRO A 248 -25.39 -14.68 -8.48
C PRO A 248 -25.67 -14.03 -7.11
N GLY A 249 -25.62 -12.70 -7.05
CA GLY A 249 -25.77 -11.91 -5.81
C GLY A 249 -24.44 -11.68 -5.07
N VAL A 250 -23.56 -12.69 -5.00
CA VAL A 250 -22.20 -12.55 -4.45
C VAL A 250 -21.27 -11.89 -5.46
N ASN A 251 -21.50 -12.12 -6.75
CA ASN A 251 -20.69 -11.58 -7.85
C ASN A 251 -20.49 -10.06 -7.79
N LEU A 252 -21.53 -9.28 -7.46
CA LEU A 252 -21.44 -7.82 -7.36
C LEU A 252 -20.57 -7.40 -6.17
N VAL A 253 -20.76 -8.04 -5.01
CA VAL A 253 -19.98 -7.76 -3.79
C VAL A 253 -18.52 -8.19 -3.98
N ALA A 254 -18.28 -9.34 -4.61
CA ALA A 254 -16.95 -9.84 -4.91
C ALA A 254 -16.23 -8.95 -5.93
N ALA A 255 -16.89 -8.54 -7.01
CA ALA A 255 -16.31 -7.71 -8.06
C ALA A 255 -16.06 -6.27 -7.57
N PHE A 256 -17.08 -5.61 -6.99
CA PHE A 256 -16.98 -4.22 -6.58
C PHE A 256 -16.39 -4.05 -5.19
N GLY A 257 -16.85 -4.82 -4.21
CA GLY A 257 -16.30 -4.74 -2.85
C GLY A 257 -14.90 -5.33 -2.81
N GLY A 258 -14.81 -6.66 -2.99
CA GLY A 258 -13.56 -7.40 -2.94
C GLY A 258 -12.53 -6.87 -3.93
N GLY A 259 -12.88 -6.82 -5.21
CA GLY A 259 -12.00 -6.37 -6.28
C GLY A 259 -11.51 -4.93 -6.09
N LEU A 260 -12.40 -3.95 -5.89
CA LEU A 260 -11.99 -2.55 -5.81
C LEU A 260 -11.17 -2.24 -4.54
N LEU A 261 -11.58 -2.78 -3.39
CA LEU A 261 -10.87 -2.56 -2.12
C LEU A 261 -9.51 -3.24 -2.14
N PHE A 262 -9.46 -4.51 -2.58
CA PHE A 262 -8.23 -5.28 -2.64
C PHE A 262 -7.24 -4.68 -3.64
N ASN A 263 -7.71 -4.39 -4.87
CA ASN A 263 -6.88 -3.75 -5.88
C ASN A 263 -6.44 -2.37 -5.39
N GLY A 264 -7.34 -1.60 -4.78
CA GLY A 264 -7.06 -0.25 -4.27
C GLY A 264 -5.96 -0.28 -3.23
N PHE A 265 -6.07 -1.19 -2.28
CA PHE A 265 -5.04 -1.42 -1.28
C PHE A 265 -3.70 -1.85 -1.92
N LEU A 266 -3.70 -2.80 -2.85
CA LEU A 266 -2.49 -3.24 -3.53
C LEU A 266 -1.81 -2.09 -4.29
N ILE A 267 -2.57 -1.28 -5.03
CA ILE A 267 -2.05 -0.14 -5.78
C ILE A 267 -1.52 0.94 -4.83
N GLY A 268 -2.25 1.25 -3.77
CA GLY A 268 -1.77 2.16 -2.73
C GLY A 268 -0.46 1.68 -2.09
N SER A 269 -0.36 0.37 -1.80
CA SER A 269 0.85 -0.23 -1.22
C SER A 269 2.04 -0.21 -2.17
N LEU A 270 1.82 -0.51 -3.46
CA LEU A 270 2.84 -0.48 -4.51
C LEU A 270 3.40 0.92 -4.69
N VAL A 271 2.52 1.92 -4.73
CA VAL A 271 2.89 3.31 -4.93
C VAL A 271 3.60 3.89 -3.70
N LEU A 272 3.21 3.50 -2.48
CA LEU A 272 3.91 3.87 -1.23
C LEU A 272 5.27 3.16 -1.07
N ALA A 273 5.49 2.03 -1.72
CA ALA A 273 6.74 1.30 -1.61
C ALA A 273 7.93 2.07 -2.21
N VAL A 274 7.70 2.89 -3.24
CA VAL A 274 8.74 3.69 -3.88
C VAL A 274 9.38 4.68 -2.90
N PRO A 275 8.63 5.59 -2.22
CA PRO A 275 9.22 6.45 -1.21
C PRO A 275 9.80 5.66 -0.03
N LEU A 276 9.12 4.62 0.47
CA LEU A 276 9.65 3.77 1.55
C LEU A 276 11.03 3.17 1.22
N HIS A 277 11.25 2.79 -0.03
CA HIS A 277 12.53 2.29 -0.50
C HIS A 277 13.64 3.36 -0.47
N HIS A 278 13.30 4.61 -0.77
CA HIS A 278 14.22 5.74 -0.65
C HIS A 278 14.62 6.03 0.80
N HIS A 279 13.75 5.72 1.76
CA HIS A 279 14.02 5.82 3.20
C HIS A 279 14.67 4.56 3.81
N GLY A 280 15.03 3.57 2.98
CA GLY A 280 15.80 2.39 3.41
C GLY A 280 14.98 1.14 3.72
N VAL A 281 13.64 1.20 3.62
CA VAL A 281 12.77 0.03 3.82
C VAL A 281 12.76 -0.82 2.55
N ARG A 282 13.47 -1.96 2.58
CA ARG A 282 13.66 -2.84 1.41
C ARG A 282 12.78 -4.09 1.42
N GLY A 283 12.27 -4.49 2.58
CA GLY A 283 11.45 -5.69 2.72
C GLY A 283 10.02 -5.48 2.25
N VAL A 284 9.53 -6.32 1.33
CA VAL A 284 8.12 -6.30 0.89
C VAL A 284 7.19 -6.50 2.08
N GLY A 285 7.55 -7.38 3.02
CA GLY A 285 6.77 -7.60 4.24
C GLY A 285 6.72 -6.37 5.16
N GLU A 286 7.79 -5.59 5.24
CA GLU A 286 7.84 -4.35 6.03
C GLU A 286 6.99 -3.25 5.40
N GLN A 287 7.10 -3.08 4.09
CA GLN A 287 6.28 -2.12 3.33
C GLN A 287 4.80 -2.48 3.41
N MET A 288 4.47 -3.78 3.29
CA MET A 288 3.11 -4.27 3.43
C MET A 288 2.60 -4.00 4.85
N ARG A 289 3.35 -4.37 5.88
CA ARG A 289 3.01 -4.08 7.29
C ARG A 289 2.83 -2.58 7.56
N PHE A 290 3.65 -1.73 6.95
CA PHE A 290 3.48 -0.28 7.00
C PHE A 290 2.16 0.17 6.37
N ALA A 291 1.83 -0.36 5.19
CA ALA A 291 0.58 -0.08 4.48
C ALA A 291 -0.65 -0.55 5.27
N TRP A 292 -0.58 -1.71 5.92
CA TRP A 292 -1.61 -2.24 6.82
C TRP A 292 -1.80 -1.40 8.07
N ARG A 293 -0.72 -0.90 8.69
CA ARG A 293 -0.82 -0.01 9.86
C ARG A 293 -1.47 1.33 9.51
N ASN A 294 -1.33 1.75 8.26
CA ASN A 294 -1.88 2.99 7.71
C ASN A 294 -3.04 2.74 6.72
N LEU A 295 -3.83 1.68 6.94
CA LEU A 295 -4.82 1.17 5.98
C LEU A 295 -5.77 2.25 5.46
N GLY A 296 -6.26 3.15 6.32
CA GLY A 296 -7.14 4.25 5.88
C GLY A 296 -6.50 5.12 4.80
N PHE A 297 -5.26 5.58 5.01
CA PHE A 297 -4.54 6.40 4.03
C PHE A 297 -4.26 5.63 2.74
N THR A 298 -3.72 4.41 2.86
CA THR A 298 -3.36 3.55 1.72
C THR A 298 -4.56 3.24 0.85
N LEU A 299 -5.68 2.88 1.47
CA LEU A 299 -6.89 2.45 0.79
C LEU A 299 -7.62 3.63 0.13
N GLY A 300 -7.72 4.78 0.80
CA GLY A 300 -8.31 5.98 0.19
C GLY A 300 -7.49 6.51 -0.99
N PHE A 301 -6.18 6.57 -0.83
CA PHE A 301 -5.27 6.95 -1.91
C PHE A 301 -5.33 5.95 -3.08
N GLY A 302 -5.26 4.65 -2.80
CA GLY A 302 -5.23 3.61 -3.81
C GLY A 302 -6.56 3.38 -4.52
N MET A 303 -7.69 3.45 -3.83
CA MET A 303 -9.02 3.41 -4.47
C MET A 303 -9.22 4.60 -5.40
N THR A 304 -8.84 5.81 -4.96
CA THR A 304 -8.91 7.01 -5.81
C THR A 304 -8.04 6.82 -7.04
N SER A 305 -6.81 6.34 -6.84
CA SER A 305 -5.88 6.02 -7.94
C SER A 305 -6.53 5.06 -8.94
N ILE A 306 -7.18 3.98 -8.49
CA ILE A 306 -7.87 3.03 -9.37
C ILE A 306 -9.04 3.66 -10.09
N CYS A 307 -9.97 4.30 -9.38
CA CYS A 307 -11.15 4.89 -10.01
C CYS A 307 -10.76 5.86 -11.12
N VAL A 308 -9.70 6.64 -10.87
CA VAL A 308 -9.17 7.62 -11.81
C VAL A 308 -8.35 6.93 -12.92
N LEU A 309 -7.68 5.80 -12.66
CA LEU A 309 -6.95 4.98 -13.66
C LEU A 309 -7.85 4.09 -14.52
N ILE A 310 -9.04 3.68 -14.05
CA ILE A 310 -9.98 2.85 -14.81
C ILE A 310 -10.41 3.56 -16.09
N LEU A 311 -10.79 4.84 -16.00
CA LEU A 311 -11.22 5.65 -17.14
C LEU A 311 -10.17 5.69 -18.28
N PRO A 312 -8.90 6.06 -18.04
CA PRO A 312 -7.89 6.12 -19.07
C PRO A 312 -7.42 4.73 -19.53
N VAL A 313 -7.33 3.73 -18.66
CA VAL A 313 -6.97 2.37 -19.09
C VAL A 313 -8.06 1.81 -20.00
N LEU A 314 -9.33 2.03 -19.68
CA LEU A 314 -10.43 1.66 -20.56
C LEU A 314 -10.34 2.41 -21.89
N SER A 315 -10.00 3.71 -21.87
CA SER A 315 -9.89 4.53 -23.07
C SER A 315 -8.68 4.20 -23.96
N LEU A 316 -7.50 3.95 -23.37
CA LEU A 316 -6.30 3.50 -24.09
C LEU A 316 -6.51 2.11 -24.68
N ARG A 317 -7.18 1.23 -23.94
CA ARG A 317 -7.59 -0.08 -24.42
C ARG A 317 -8.60 0.04 -25.54
N MET A 318 -9.55 0.96 -25.45
CA MET A 318 -10.48 1.25 -26.55
C MET A 318 -9.76 1.80 -27.79
N LEU A 319 -8.71 2.63 -27.62
CA LEU A 319 -7.89 3.16 -28.71
C LEU A 319 -7.12 2.05 -29.45
N THR A 320 -6.55 1.07 -28.74
CA THR A 320 -5.78 -0.02 -29.37
C THR A 320 -6.66 -1.15 -29.89
N LEU A 321 -7.84 -1.37 -29.28
CA LEU A 321 -8.65 -2.55 -29.54
C LEU A 321 -9.83 -2.34 -30.49
N LEU A 322 -10.38 -1.13 -30.60
CA LEU A 322 -11.35 -0.81 -31.63
C LEU A 322 -10.82 0.35 -32.49
N PRO A 323 -11.20 0.45 -33.78
CA PRO A 323 -11.06 1.66 -34.58
C PRO A 323 -12.03 2.72 -34.06
N ILE A 324 -11.89 3.10 -32.79
CA ILE A 324 -12.62 4.20 -32.19
C ILE A 324 -11.97 5.48 -32.70
N SER A 325 -12.82 6.42 -33.08
CA SER A 325 -12.40 7.73 -33.54
C SER A 325 -11.35 8.34 -32.59
N PRO A 326 -10.27 8.93 -33.11
CA PRO A 326 -9.21 9.55 -32.31
C PRO A 326 -9.74 10.56 -31.29
N VAL A 327 -10.94 11.10 -31.51
CA VAL A 327 -11.67 11.99 -30.60
C VAL A 327 -11.88 11.38 -29.20
N PHE A 328 -12.14 10.07 -29.09
CA PHE A 328 -12.33 9.41 -27.78
C PHE A 328 -11.03 8.93 -27.15
N ALA A 329 -9.99 8.77 -27.95
CA ALA A 329 -8.69 8.31 -27.49
C ALA A 329 -7.89 9.43 -26.80
N VAL A 330 -7.95 10.66 -27.32
CA VAL A 330 -7.20 11.81 -26.79
C VAL A 330 -7.53 12.09 -25.31
N PRO A 331 -8.80 12.15 -24.87
CA PRO A 331 -9.13 12.32 -23.45
C PRO A 331 -8.58 11.18 -22.58
N GLY A 332 -8.59 9.95 -23.09
CA GLY A 332 -8.05 8.77 -22.42
C GLY A 332 -6.55 8.85 -22.19
N VAL A 333 -5.79 9.21 -23.23
CA VAL A 333 -4.34 9.41 -23.16
C VAL A 333 -4.00 10.57 -22.22
N ALA A 334 -4.71 11.69 -22.32
CA ALA A 334 -4.50 12.85 -21.45
C ALA A 334 -4.77 12.52 -19.98
N LEU A 335 -5.85 11.77 -19.72
CA LEU A 335 -6.18 11.31 -18.37
C LEU A 335 -5.12 10.31 -17.88
N TYR A 336 -4.63 9.38 -18.71
CA TYR A 336 -3.55 8.47 -18.34
C TYR A 336 -2.29 9.24 -17.92
N LEU A 337 -1.88 10.21 -18.74
CA LEU A 337 -0.74 11.08 -18.51
C LEU A 337 -0.87 11.90 -17.22
N LEU A 338 -2.08 12.26 -16.85
CA LEU A 338 -2.35 12.93 -15.59
C LEU A 338 -2.25 11.93 -14.42
N THR A 339 -2.96 10.81 -14.50
CA THR A 339 -3.18 9.87 -13.39
C THR A 339 -1.91 9.21 -12.87
N ALA A 340 -1.12 8.57 -13.73
CA ALA A 340 0.05 7.79 -13.33
C ALA A 340 1.07 8.61 -12.52
N PRO A 341 1.53 9.79 -12.97
CA PRO A 341 2.44 10.61 -12.18
C PRO A 341 1.76 11.26 -10.97
N SER A 342 0.48 11.62 -11.06
CA SER A 342 -0.26 12.16 -9.92
C SER A 342 -0.28 11.20 -8.74
N THR A 343 -0.43 9.90 -8.99
CA THR A 343 -0.34 8.89 -7.94
C THR A 343 1.05 8.94 -7.30
N LEU A 344 2.12 8.84 -8.09
CA LEU A 344 3.48 8.80 -7.55
C LEU A 344 3.82 10.07 -6.74
N VAL A 345 3.51 11.26 -7.26
CA VAL A 345 3.73 12.53 -6.55
C VAL A 345 2.90 12.59 -5.26
N GLY A 346 1.62 12.19 -5.32
CA GLY A 346 0.73 12.14 -4.17
C GLY A 346 1.24 11.17 -3.09
N ALA A 347 1.86 10.06 -3.48
CA ALA A 347 2.44 9.07 -2.58
C ALA A 347 3.61 9.63 -1.77
N VAL A 348 4.49 10.39 -2.41
CA VAL A 348 5.63 11.03 -1.75
C VAL A 348 5.13 12.03 -0.70
N LEU A 349 4.15 12.86 -1.05
CA LEU A 349 3.53 13.82 -0.13
C LEU A 349 2.81 13.12 1.03
N LEU A 350 2.10 12.02 0.74
CA LEU A 350 1.40 11.22 1.74
C LEU A 350 2.39 10.58 2.71
N HIS A 351 3.50 10.04 2.21
CA HIS A 351 4.56 9.45 3.02
C HIS A 351 5.16 10.48 4.00
N GLN A 352 5.55 11.66 3.50
CA GLN A 352 6.08 12.75 4.32
C GLN A 352 5.10 13.16 5.44
N ARG A 353 3.80 13.17 5.13
CA ARG A 353 2.76 13.46 6.14
C ARG A 353 2.67 12.38 7.22
N ILE A 354 2.75 11.11 6.83
CA ILE A 354 2.68 9.99 7.78
C ILE A 354 3.91 10.01 8.71
N GLU A 355 5.10 10.26 8.19
CA GLU A 355 6.32 10.43 8.99
C GLU A 355 6.20 11.60 9.96
N SER A 356 5.75 12.76 9.47
CA SER A 356 5.55 13.95 10.31
C SER A 356 4.57 13.67 11.45
N ALA A 357 3.45 13.02 11.15
CA ALA A 357 2.44 12.66 12.15
C ALA A 357 2.94 11.63 13.18
N GLY A 358 3.83 10.72 12.78
CA GLY A 358 4.45 9.74 13.68
C GLY A 358 5.36 10.40 14.73
N ASN A 359 6.15 11.41 14.31
CA ASN A 359 7.08 12.10 15.20
C ASN A 359 6.36 12.94 16.27
N PHE A 360 5.24 13.59 15.93
CA PHE A 360 4.45 14.34 16.91
C PHE A 360 3.78 13.44 17.97
N GLY A 361 3.38 12.22 17.59
CA GLY A 361 2.82 11.25 18.53
C GLY A 361 3.84 10.74 19.55
N ALA A 362 5.09 10.53 19.12
CA ALA A 362 6.17 10.10 20.01
C ALA A 362 6.64 11.21 20.97
N ALA A 363 6.61 12.48 20.53
CA ALA A 363 6.99 13.61 21.38
C ALA A 363 5.95 13.89 22.48
N GLY A 364 4.65 13.73 22.20
CA GLY A 364 3.59 14.01 23.18
C GLY A 364 3.46 12.98 24.33
N ASP A 365 3.95 11.75 24.13
CA ASP A 365 3.90 10.69 25.15
C ASP A 365 5.02 10.84 26.20
N ILE A 366 6.14 11.48 25.84
CA ILE A 366 7.28 11.70 26.74
C ILE A 366 6.95 12.76 27.81
N ASP A 367 6.21 13.82 27.44
CA ASP A 367 5.82 14.87 28.38
C ASP A 367 4.74 14.43 29.38
N SER A 368 3.92 13.43 29.02
CA SER A 368 2.85 12.93 29.90
C SER A 368 3.35 11.94 30.96
N ALA A 369 4.49 11.28 30.73
CA ALA A 369 5.08 10.33 31.68
C ALA A 369 6.09 10.99 32.66
N GLY A 370 6.57 12.20 32.37
CA GLY A 370 7.57 12.91 33.18
C GLY A 370 7.02 13.72 34.37
N SER A 371 5.71 13.99 34.44
CA SER A 371 5.16 15.00 35.36
C SER A 371 4.67 14.49 36.73
N LEU A 372 4.86 13.22 37.10
CA LEU A 372 4.42 12.69 38.39
C LEU A 372 5.53 11.97 39.17
N ARG A 373 6.75 12.53 39.17
CA ARG A 373 7.70 12.23 40.24
C ARG A 373 7.57 13.33 41.30
N PRO A 374 6.91 13.08 42.44
CA PRO A 374 6.90 14.05 43.53
C PRO A 374 8.35 14.31 43.92
N THR A 375 8.75 15.58 43.81
CA THR A 375 10.02 16.09 44.33
C THR A 375 10.14 15.67 45.78
N GLN A 376 11.00 14.67 46.02
CA GLN A 376 11.44 14.31 47.36
C GLN A 376 12.15 15.54 47.93
N PRO A 377 11.70 16.09 49.08
CA PRO A 377 12.30 17.30 49.64
C PRO A 377 13.78 17.03 49.93
N SER A 378 14.65 17.78 49.25
CA SER A 378 16.10 17.75 49.47
C SER A 378 16.38 18.05 50.93
N ALA A 379 16.99 17.09 51.63
CA ALA A 379 17.56 17.29 52.94
C ALA A 379 18.61 18.41 52.86
N LEU A 380 18.45 19.41 53.74
CA LEU A 380 19.38 20.50 53.94
C LEU A 380 20.81 19.97 54.21
N PRO A 381 21.85 20.54 53.58
CA PRO A 381 23.23 20.23 53.95
C PRO A 381 23.53 20.75 55.38
N PRO A 382 24.26 20.00 56.20
CA PRO A 382 24.65 20.45 57.54
C PRO A 382 25.61 21.65 57.44
N ALA A 383 25.32 22.67 58.26
CA ALA A 383 26.13 23.86 58.40
C ALA A 383 27.51 23.52 58.97
N ASN A 384 28.56 23.79 58.19
CA ASN A 384 29.94 23.77 58.66
C ASN A 384 30.20 25.04 59.48
N SER A 385 30.28 24.87 60.79
CA SER A 385 30.80 25.84 61.75
C SER A 385 32.26 25.52 62.06
N ALA A 386 33.22 26.28 61.52
CA ALA A 386 34.58 26.37 62.06
C ALA A 386 35.37 27.53 61.40
N ILE A 387 35.24 28.74 61.94
CA ILE A 387 36.32 29.74 61.96
C ILE A 387 36.29 30.39 63.35
N GLN A 388 37.22 29.98 64.20
CA GLN A 388 37.71 30.75 65.36
C GLN A 388 39.22 30.53 65.49
N ALA A 389 39.91 31.65 65.71
CA ALA A 389 41.31 31.84 66.14
C ALA A 389 42.42 31.54 65.12
#